data_AF-A0A536R978-F1
#
_entry.id   AF-A0A536R978-F1
#
_cell.length_a   1.000
_cell.length_b   1.000
_cell.length_c   1.000
_cell.angle_alpha   90.00
_cell.angle_beta   90.00
_cell.angle_gamma   90.00
#
_symmetry.space_group_name_H-M   'P 1'
#
loop_
_entity.id
_entity.type
_entity.pdbx_description
1 polymer ?
#
loop_
_entity_poly.entity_id
_entity_poly.type
_entity_poly.pdbx_seq_one_letter_code
_entity_poly.pdbx_strand_id
1 'polypeptide(L)' 'MASAIEALDARYPGFRDRLLDEKGELRQFVNVYLNDEDVRLGSGLREKVGKDDEISIVPAVAGG' A
#
# COMPACT_ATOMS: atom_id res chain seq x y z
N MET A 1 -1.76 6.27 -5.84
CA MET A 1 -1.44 5.59 -4.57
C MET A 1 -0.12 6.05 -3.98
N ALA A 2 0.95 6.18 -4.78
CA ALA A 2 2.25 6.68 -4.30
C ALA A 2 2.18 7.92 -3.40
N SER A 3 1.43 8.96 -3.80
CA SER A 3 1.23 10.17 -3.00
C SER A 3 0.51 9.93 -1.66
N ALA A 4 -0.39 8.94 -1.59
CA ALA A 4 -1.06 8.56 -0.36
C ALA A 4 -0.08 7.88 0.61
N ILE A 5 0.82 7.02 0.09
CA ILE A 5 1.88 6.39 0.89
C ILE A 5 2.87 7.44 1.42
N GLU A 6 3.27 8.40 0.59
CA GLU A 6 4.13 9.51 1.01
C GLU A 6 3.46 10.38 2.08
N ALA A 7 2.16 10.67 1.93
CA ALA A 7 1.40 11.40 2.94
C ALA A 7 1.28 10.62 4.26
N LEU A 8 1.16 9.29 4.19
CA LEU A 8 1.10 8.41 5.35
C LEU A 8 2.44 8.38 6.08
N ASP A 9 3.55 8.29 5.35
CA ASP A 9 4.90 8.33 5.91
C ASP A 9 5.25 9.69 6.54
N ALA A 10 4.82 10.78 5.91
CA ALA A 10 4.98 12.12 6.49
C ALA A 10 4.24 12.29 7.83
N ARG A 11 3.08 11.63 7.99
CA ARG A 11 2.30 11.63 9.24
C ARG A 11 2.82 10.61 10.25
N TYR A 12 3.33 9.48 9.78
CA TYR A 12 3.83 8.35 10.57
C TYR A 12 5.20 7.93 10.04
N PRO A 13 6.29 8.57 10.50
CA PRO A 13 7.63 8.32 9.95
C PRO A 13 8.03 6.84 9.99
N GLY A 14 8.52 6.33 8.85
CA GLY A 14 8.95 4.95 8.67
C GLY A 14 7.84 4.00 8.22
N PHE A 15 6.62 4.50 7.98
CA PHE A 15 5.53 3.68 7.46
C PHE A 15 5.81 3.24 6.02
N ARG A 16 6.43 4.09 5.20
CA ARG A 16 6.80 3.73 3.83
C ARG A 16 7.68 2.48 3.80
N ASP A 17 8.68 2.42 4.67
CA ASP A 17 9.63 1.32 4.74
C ASP A 17 8.98 0.00 5.19
N ARG A 18 7.83 0.08 5.88
CA ARG A 18 7.03 -1.10 6.25
C ARG A 18 6.20 -1.65 5.09
N LEU A 19 5.86 -0.81 4.11
CA LEU A 19 5.07 -1.21 2.93
C LEU A 19 5.93 -1.56 1.73
N LEU A 20 7.01 -0.79 1.52
CA LEU A 20 7.84 -0.84 0.33
C LEU A 20 9.22 -1.40 0.63
N ASP A 21 9.80 -2.10 -0.34
CA ASP A 21 11.20 -2.48 -0.33
C ASP A 21 12.11 -1.34 -0.83
N GLU A 22 13.42 -1.60 -0.88
CA GLU A 22 14.43 -0.64 -1.30
C GLU A 22 14.29 -0.21 -2.79
N LYS A 23 13.56 -1.00 -3.59
CA LYS A 23 13.26 -0.69 -5.00
C LYS A 23 11.97 0.13 -5.14
N GLY A 24 11.25 0.37 -4.03
CA GLY A 24 9.97 1.04 -4.02
C GLY A 24 8.80 0.13 -4.43
N GLU A 25 9.00 -1.19 -4.44
CA GLU A 25 7.97 -2.17 -4.73
C GLU A 25 7.26 -2.62 -3.45
N LEU A 26 6.00 -3.07 -3.56
CA LEU A 26 5.26 -3.59 -2.41
C LEU A 26 5.98 -4.83 -1.84
N ARG A 27 6.23 -4.83 -0.53
CA ARG A 27 6.79 -5.98 0.16
C ARG A 27 5.89 -7.20 -0.01
N GLN A 28 6.50 -8.36 -0.17
CA GLN A 28 5.78 -9.62 -0.43
C GLN A 28 4.69 -9.91 0.60
N PHE A 29 4.94 -9.64 1.88
CA PHE A 29 4.03 -9.89 3.01
C PHE A 29 3.07 -8.73 3.33
N VAL A 30 2.90 -7.80 2.41
CA VAL A 30 1.94 -6.69 2.54
C VAL A 30 0.95 -6.78 1.39
N ASN A 31 -0.31 -6.96 1.74
CA ASN A 31 -1.41 -6.89 0.79
C ASN A 31 -2.02 -5.49 0.86
N VAL A 32 -2.24 -4.89 -0.31
CA VAL A 32 -2.85 -3.57 -0.44
C VAL A 32 -4.03 -3.69 -1.38
N TYR A 33 -5.16 -3.13 -0.96
CA TYR A 33 -6.40 -3.13 -1.72
C TYR A 33 -6.86 -1.70 -1.96
N LEU A 34 -7.41 -1.44 -3.14
CA LEU A 34 -8.13 -0.22 -3.47
C LEU A 34 -9.59 -0.60 -3.71
N ASN A 35 -10.51 -0.13 -2.88
CA ASN A 35 -11.94 -0.49 -2.95
C ASN A 35 -12.15 -2.02 -3.06
N ASP A 36 -11.52 -2.78 -2.17
CA ASP A 36 -11.53 -4.26 -2.11
C ASP A 36 -10.83 -5.00 -3.27
N GLU A 37 -10.28 -4.29 -4.26
CA GLU A 37 -9.50 -4.89 -5.34
C GLU A 37 -8.00 -4.93 -5.03
N ASP A 38 -7.36 -6.09 -5.22
CA ASP A 38 -5.91 -6.24 -5.01
C ASP A 38 -5.14 -5.44 -6.07
N VAL A 39 -4.39 -4.44 -5.62
CA VAL A 39 -3.65 -3.51 -6.50
C VAL A 39 -2.60 -4.22 -7.35
N ARG A 40 -2.14 -5.42 -6.93
CA ARG A 40 -1.17 -6.22 -7.69
C ARG A 40 -1.77 -6.81 -8.98
N LEU A 41 -3.10 -6.94 -9.05
CA LEU A 41 -3.80 -7.37 -10.26
C LEU A 41 -3.99 -6.22 -11.25
N GLY A 42 -3.88 -4.97 -10.78
CA GLY A 42 -4.00 -3.75 -11.56
C GLY A 42 -2.66 -3.09 -11.86
N SER A 43 -2.60 -1.76 -11.68
CA SER A 43 -1.39 -0.95 -11.92
C SER A 43 -0.48 -0.80 -10.69
N GLY A 44 -0.77 -1.53 -9.61
CA GLY A 44 -0.06 -1.43 -8.35
C GLY A 44 -0.06 -0.02 -7.78
N LEU A 45 1.11 0.42 -7.29
CA LEU A 45 1.27 1.75 -6.67
C LEU A 45 1.02 2.93 -7.61
N ARG A 46 0.95 2.69 -8.93
CA ARG A 46 0.64 3.70 -9.95
C ARG A 46 -0.85 3.95 -10.10
N GLU A 47 -1.69 3.12 -9.49
CA GLU A 47 -3.14 3.27 -9.54
C GLU A 47 -3.58 4.62 -8.95
N LYS A 48 -4.51 5.26 -9.64
CA LYS A 48 -5.05 6.56 -9.22
C LYS A 48 -6.00 6.33 -8.05
N VAL A 49 -5.87 7.17 -7.03
CA VAL A 49 -6.72 7.13 -5.84
C VAL A 49 -7.55 8.40 -5.85
N GLY A 50 -8.86 8.22 -5.95
CA GLY A 50 -9.87 9.26 -5.85
C GLY A 50 -10.14 9.67 -4.41
N LYS A 51 -10.96 10.71 -4.25
CA LYS A 51 -11.31 11.26 -2.93
C LYS A 51 -12.20 10.34 -2.08
N ASP A 52 -12.97 9.48 -2.74
CA ASP A 52 -13.94 8.58 -2.09
C ASP A 52 -13.42 7.13 -2.08
N ASP A 53 -12.20 6.89 -2.54
CA ASP A 53 -11.60 5.56 -2.57
C ASP A 53 -11.01 5.18 -1.21
N GLU A 54 -11.15 3.91 -0.86
CA GLU A 54 -10.56 3.32 0.34
C GLU A 54 -9.32 2.51 0.01
N ILE A 55 -8.22 2.76 0.74
CA ILE A 55 -7.01 1.95 0.69
C ILE A 55 -6.93 1.10 1.95
N SER A 56 -7.02 -0.23 1.77
CA SER A 56 -6.85 -1.20 2.85
C SER A 56 -5.45 -1.81 2.79
N ILE A 57 -4.73 -1.78 3.91
CA ILE A 57 -3.39 -2.36 4.06
C ILE A 57 -3.46 -3.49 5.07
N VAL A 58 -3.24 -4.72 4.60
CA VAL A 58 -3.33 -5.93 5.41
C VAL A 58 -1.95 -6.59 5.49
N PRO A 59 -1.30 -6.61 6.67
CA PRO A 59 -0.09 -7.39 6.84
C PRO A 59 -0.44 -8.88 6.69
N ALA A 60 0.35 -9.62 5.93
CA ALA A 60 0.20 -11.06 5.83
C ALA A 60 0.59 -11.70 7.16
N VAL A 61 -0.41 -11.98 8.01
CA VAL A 61 -0.23 -12.76 9.22
C VAL A 61 -0.39 -14.23 8.82
N ALA A 62 0.70 -14.99 8.87
CA ALA A 62 0.59 -16.44 8.90
C ALA A 62 -0.12 -16.79 10.22
N GLY A 63 -1.38 -17.19 10.14
CA GLY A 63 -2.12 -17.70 11.30
C GLY A 63 -1.35 -18.89 11.87
N GLY A 64 -0.85 -18.73 13.10
CA GLY A 64 -0.34 -19.82 13.93
C GLY A 64 -1.48 -20.55 14.62
#